data_AF-A0A819RRP9-F1
#
_entry.id   AF-A0A819RRP9-F1
#
_cell.length_a   1.000
_cell.length_b   1.000
_cell.length_c   1.000
_cell.angle_alpha   90.00
_cell.angle_beta   90.00
_cell.angle_gamma   90.00
#
_symmetry.space_group_name_H-M   'P 1'
#
loop_
_entity.id
_entity.type
_entity.pdbx_description
1 polymer ?
#
loop_
_entity_poly.entity_id
_entity_poly.type
_entity_poly.pdbx_seq_one_letter_code
_entity_poly.pdbx_strand_id
1 'polypeptide(L)'
;MAQNMTSFKSNRFVSDDVSEFQQANRSPIYGYQHLPVMTLEQTVQELVLSVPGLTNYVALAKENCNRTSSLLTWDESAAIYLYSMQTSFFPMLNKALRDEKRQLLKPWFAFLKLFLTALEKLPSFNGTVWRGVSGDIDSNFANNSVQTWWSVNSCSKDTKVTEAFVGEKGVLFVIKVMHGKDISAYSAIQSEQEVIIVPGTRLCVKSDSFNFIGLLLIVYLEEEPLSNQHIQW
;
A
#
# COMPACT_ATOMS: atom_id res chain seq x y z
N MET A 1 -3.04 -31.84 24.57
CA MET A 1 -3.30 -30.39 24.70
C MET A 1 -2.83 -29.74 23.43
N ALA A 2 -3.76 -29.32 22.56
CA ALA A 2 -3.45 -28.68 21.29
C ALA A 2 -2.94 -27.26 21.54
N GLN A 3 -1.77 -26.95 21.03
CA GLN A 3 -1.25 -25.58 20.96
C GLN A 3 -2.02 -24.85 19.85
N ASN A 4 -2.86 -23.89 20.22
CA ASN A 4 -3.45 -22.94 19.28
C ASN A 4 -2.35 -21.98 18.80
N MET A 5 -1.68 -22.36 17.72
CA MET A 5 -0.97 -21.41 16.85
C MET A 5 -2.01 -20.63 16.06
N THR A 6 -2.46 -19.50 16.60
CA THR A 6 -3.08 -18.44 15.81
C THR A 6 -2.01 -17.82 14.93
N SER A 7 -1.84 -18.37 13.72
CA SER A 7 -1.18 -17.70 12.61
C SER A 7 -1.99 -16.44 12.30
N PHE A 8 -1.51 -15.28 12.75
CA PHE A 8 -1.98 -14.00 12.21
C PHE A 8 -1.57 -13.96 10.73
N LYS A 9 -2.54 -14.23 9.85
CA LYS A 9 -2.39 -13.96 8.42
C LYS A 9 -2.21 -12.45 8.28
N SER A 10 -1.06 -12.02 7.80
CA SER A 10 -0.82 -10.61 7.46
C SER A 10 -1.84 -10.17 6.39
N ASN A 11 -2.79 -9.32 6.78
CA ASN A 11 -3.79 -8.75 5.89
C ASN A 11 -3.28 -7.39 5.39
N ARG A 12 -3.09 -7.21 4.07
CA ARG A 12 -2.45 -6.00 3.52
C ARG A 12 -3.27 -4.72 3.72
N PHE A 13 -4.57 -4.88 3.96
CA PHE A 13 -5.47 -3.78 4.31
C PHE A 13 -5.45 -3.43 5.80
N VAL A 14 -4.74 -4.19 6.63
CA VAL A 14 -4.66 -4.00 8.07
C VAL A 14 -3.19 -3.83 8.50
N SER A 15 -2.83 -2.61 8.91
CA SER A 15 -1.51 -2.35 9.54
C SER A 15 -1.57 -2.62 11.05
N ASP A 16 -0.44 -2.84 11.70
CA ASP A 16 -0.34 -2.95 13.17
C ASP A 16 0.16 -1.65 13.83
N ASP A 17 0.40 -0.59 13.05
CA ASP A 17 1.02 0.66 13.52
C ASP A 17 0.41 1.90 12.83
N VAL A 18 -0.12 2.82 13.65
CA VAL A 18 -0.75 4.08 13.21
C VAL A 18 0.28 5.20 12.97
N SER A 19 1.51 5.05 13.47
CA SER A 19 2.59 6.02 13.21
C SER A 19 2.96 6.12 11.73
N GLU A 20 2.54 5.14 10.90
CA GLU A 20 2.60 5.17 9.43
C GLU A 20 2.03 6.47 8.84
N PHE A 21 1.03 7.08 9.49
CA PHE A 21 0.29 8.22 8.94
C PHE A 21 0.81 9.57 9.45
N GLN A 22 1.54 9.59 10.57
CA GLN A 22 1.98 10.80 11.25
C GLN A 22 3.27 11.42 10.66
N GLN A 23 3.93 10.78 9.70
CA GLN A 23 5.19 11.25 9.15
C GLN A 23 5.00 12.30 8.03
N ALA A 24 5.35 13.56 8.34
CA ALA A 24 5.46 14.64 7.35
C ALA A 24 6.89 15.20 7.33
N ASN A 25 7.48 15.29 6.12
CA ASN A 25 8.21 16.47 5.59
C ASN A 25 9.30 16.19 4.54
N ARG A 26 9.65 14.93 4.20
CA ARG A 26 10.58 14.65 3.07
C ARG A 26 10.25 13.34 2.34
N SER A 27 10.13 13.41 1.02
CA SER A 27 9.95 12.24 0.14
C SER A 27 11.08 11.21 0.38
N PRO A 28 10.78 9.94 0.73
CA PRO A 28 11.79 8.89 0.89
C PRO A 28 12.37 8.42 -0.45
N ILE A 29 11.64 8.68 -1.52
CA ILE A 29 11.91 8.21 -2.87
C ILE A 29 12.47 9.37 -3.70
N TYR A 30 13.52 10.03 -3.21
CA TYR A 30 14.27 10.97 -4.05
C TYR A 30 15.28 10.21 -4.92
N GLY A 31 15.33 10.54 -6.21
CA GLY A 31 16.32 10.00 -7.16
C GLY A 31 15.93 8.71 -7.89
N TYR A 32 14.88 7.98 -7.47
CA TYR A 32 14.41 6.80 -8.21
C TYR A 32 13.87 7.15 -9.60
N GLN A 33 13.38 8.38 -9.81
CA GLN A 33 12.80 8.87 -11.07
C GLN A 33 13.75 8.72 -12.26
N HIS A 34 15.06 8.86 -12.02
CA HIS A 34 16.11 8.79 -13.04
C HIS A 34 16.52 7.36 -13.39
N LEU A 35 16.02 6.35 -12.66
CA LEU A 35 16.32 4.95 -12.97
C LEU A 35 15.54 4.51 -14.21
N PRO A 36 16.15 3.71 -15.09
CA PRO A 36 15.42 3.11 -16.19
C PRO A 36 14.43 2.08 -15.66
N VAL A 37 13.35 1.87 -16.41
CA VAL A 37 12.43 0.75 -16.16
C VAL A 37 13.13 -0.53 -16.60
N MET A 38 13.19 -1.52 -15.72
CA MET A 38 13.87 -2.81 -15.93
C MET A 38 12.89 -3.98 -15.82
N THR A 39 13.34 -5.19 -16.19
CA THR A 39 12.57 -6.43 -15.98
C THR A 39 12.40 -6.73 -14.49
N LEU A 40 11.36 -7.50 -14.12
CA LEU A 40 11.07 -7.78 -12.71
C LEU A 40 12.27 -8.43 -12.00
N GLU A 41 12.94 -9.39 -12.63
CA GLU A 41 14.13 -10.05 -12.08
C GLU A 41 15.27 -9.07 -11.78
N GLN A 42 15.54 -8.15 -12.72
CA GLN A 42 16.58 -7.13 -12.54
C GLN A 42 16.24 -6.20 -11.37
N THR A 43 14.97 -5.81 -11.24
CA THR A 43 14.56 -4.84 -10.21
C THR A 43 14.68 -5.33 -8.78
N VAL A 44 14.71 -6.65 -8.57
CA VAL A 44 14.77 -7.25 -7.23
C VAL A 44 16.12 -7.88 -6.90
N GLN A 45 17.11 -7.77 -7.79
CA GLN A 45 18.40 -8.46 -7.65
C GLN A 45 19.10 -8.15 -6.32
N GLU A 46 19.10 -6.89 -5.89
CA GLU A 46 19.70 -6.45 -4.63
C GLU A 46 18.91 -6.91 -3.39
N LEU A 47 17.65 -7.32 -3.56
CA LEU A 47 16.75 -7.72 -2.48
C LEU A 47 16.77 -9.24 -2.21
N VAL A 48 17.28 -10.05 -3.14
CA VAL A 48 17.19 -11.53 -3.07
C VAL A 48 17.77 -12.10 -1.77
N LEU A 49 18.87 -11.52 -1.27
CA LEU A 49 19.51 -11.99 -0.03
C LEU A 49 18.79 -11.49 1.23
N SER A 50 18.08 -10.37 1.14
CA SER A 50 17.41 -9.73 2.29
C SER A 50 15.96 -10.13 2.44
N VAL A 51 15.30 -10.56 1.36
CA VAL A 51 13.89 -10.98 1.35
C VAL A 51 13.81 -12.49 1.15
N PRO A 52 13.57 -13.27 2.22
CA PRO A 52 13.49 -14.73 2.12
C PRO A 52 12.40 -15.18 1.13
N GLY A 53 12.76 -16.07 0.22
CA GLY A 53 11.84 -16.64 -0.77
C GLY A 53 11.59 -15.79 -2.02
N LEU A 54 12.25 -14.63 -2.15
CA LEU A 54 11.98 -13.67 -3.23
C LEU A 54 12.07 -14.27 -4.63
N THR A 55 13.07 -15.11 -4.91
CA THR A 55 13.22 -15.76 -6.22
C THR A 55 11.98 -16.57 -6.61
N ASN A 56 11.39 -17.30 -5.65
CA ASN A 56 10.18 -18.07 -5.87
C ASN A 56 8.97 -17.15 -6.07
N TYR A 57 8.88 -16.05 -5.31
CA TYR A 57 7.80 -15.08 -5.45
C TYR A 57 7.82 -14.43 -6.85
N VAL A 58 9.00 -14.07 -7.35
CA VAL A 58 9.15 -13.51 -8.72
C VAL A 58 8.71 -14.52 -9.77
N ALA A 59 9.14 -15.78 -9.67
CA ALA A 59 8.75 -16.83 -10.60
C ALA A 59 7.21 -17.01 -10.63
N LEU A 60 6.60 -17.12 -9.44
CA LEU A 60 5.14 -17.22 -9.31
C LEU A 60 4.42 -15.99 -9.86
N ALA A 61 4.94 -14.79 -9.59
CA ALA A 61 4.35 -13.55 -10.08
C ALA A 61 4.37 -13.49 -11.61
N LYS A 62 5.49 -13.87 -12.24
CA LYS A 62 5.58 -13.89 -13.71
C LYS A 62 4.68 -14.96 -14.33
N GLU A 63 4.54 -16.12 -13.68
CA GLU A 63 3.67 -17.19 -14.15
C GLU A 63 2.20 -16.79 -14.13
N ASN A 64 1.76 -16.12 -13.06
CA ASN A 64 0.34 -15.89 -12.77
C ASN A 64 -0.15 -14.46 -13.07
N CYS A 65 0.73 -13.54 -13.45
CA CYS A 65 0.32 -12.18 -13.78
C CYS A 65 -0.65 -12.13 -14.97
N ASN A 66 -1.39 -11.02 -15.07
CA ASN A 66 -2.30 -10.79 -16.17
C ASN A 66 -1.52 -10.42 -17.45
N ARG A 67 -1.22 -11.43 -18.26
CA ARG A 67 -0.50 -11.28 -19.54
C ARG A 67 -1.37 -10.78 -20.70
N THR A 68 -2.68 -10.62 -20.48
CA THR A 68 -3.64 -10.18 -21.50
C THR A 68 -3.90 -8.68 -21.47
N SER A 69 -3.28 -7.96 -20.54
CA SER A 69 -3.36 -6.51 -20.40
C SER A 69 -2.94 -5.79 -21.67
N SER A 70 -3.77 -4.85 -22.14
CA SER A 70 -3.38 -3.89 -23.18
C SER A 70 -2.67 -2.65 -22.62
N LEU A 71 -2.68 -2.45 -21.29
CA LEU A 71 -2.12 -1.27 -20.62
C LEU A 71 -0.70 -1.49 -20.09
N LEU A 72 -0.39 -2.71 -19.66
CA LEU A 72 0.83 -3.02 -18.93
C LEU A 72 1.68 -4.03 -19.68
N THR A 73 3.00 -3.90 -19.56
CA THR A 73 3.91 -4.97 -19.95
C THR A 73 3.77 -6.18 -19.02
N TRP A 74 4.35 -7.32 -19.41
CA TRP A 74 4.34 -8.51 -18.56
C TRP A 74 5.08 -8.29 -17.24
N ASP A 75 6.22 -7.59 -17.25
CA ASP A 75 6.98 -7.25 -16.05
C ASP A 75 6.22 -6.27 -15.15
N GLU A 76 5.52 -5.28 -15.73
CA GLU A 76 4.68 -4.34 -14.99
C GLU A 76 3.50 -5.04 -14.32
N SER A 77 2.80 -5.91 -15.04
CA SER A 77 1.74 -6.72 -14.45
C SER A 77 2.26 -7.67 -13.38
N ALA A 78 3.44 -8.27 -13.58
CA ALA A 78 4.06 -9.16 -12.60
C ALA A 78 4.53 -8.40 -11.35
N ALA A 79 4.98 -7.15 -11.47
CA ALA A 79 5.33 -6.32 -10.32
C ALA A 79 4.12 -6.04 -9.43
N ILE A 80 2.96 -5.72 -10.03
CA ILE A 80 1.70 -5.56 -9.29
C ILE A 80 1.28 -6.87 -8.62
N TYR A 81 1.36 -7.99 -9.37
CA TYR A 81 1.05 -9.31 -8.83
C TYR A 81 1.94 -9.62 -7.62
N LEU A 82 3.27 -9.50 -7.75
CA LEU A 82 4.25 -9.74 -6.69
C LEU A 82 3.94 -8.92 -5.43
N TYR A 83 3.71 -7.62 -5.60
CA TYR A 83 3.34 -6.73 -4.51
C TYR A 83 2.10 -7.24 -3.75
N SER A 84 1.14 -7.80 -4.48
CA SER A 84 -0.14 -8.23 -3.92
C SER A 84 -0.19 -9.66 -3.35
N MET A 85 0.89 -10.42 -3.46
CA MET A 85 0.96 -11.76 -2.89
C MET A 85 0.95 -11.70 -1.35
N GLN A 86 0.34 -12.70 -0.69
CA GLN A 86 0.44 -12.89 0.77
C GLN A 86 1.83 -13.42 1.15
N THR A 87 2.84 -12.57 1.05
CA THR A 87 4.25 -12.86 1.36
C THR A 87 4.85 -11.75 2.23
N SER A 88 6.10 -11.93 2.66
CA SER A 88 6.85 -10.89 3.37
C SER A 88 7.25 -9.70 2.49
N PHE A 89 7.07 -9.76 1.17
CA PHE A 89 7.55 -8.73 0.25
C PHE A 89 6.92 -7.35 0.50
N PHE A 90 5.58 -7.27 0.50
CA PHE A 90 4.85 -6.02 0.78
C PHE A 90 5.16 -5.44 2.17
N PRO A 91 5.09 -6.22 3.28
CA PRO A 91 5.41 -5.69 4.60
C PRO A 91 6.84 -5.15 4.70
N MET A 92 7.81 -5.80 4.04
CA MET A 92 9.21 -5.36 4.03
C MET A 92 9.42 -4.08 3.22
N LEU A 93 8.80 -3.96 2.03
CA LEU A 93 8.84 -2.74 1.23
C LEU A 93 8.29 -1.56 2.03
N ASN A 94 7.11 -1.73 2.61
CA ASN A 94 6.44 -0.68 3.36
C ASN A 94 7.18 -0.33 4.66
N LYS A 95 7.85 -1.29 5.30
CA LYS A 95 8.77 -1.01 6.40
C LYS A 95 9.93 -0.12 5.94
N ALA A 96 10.54 -0.41 4.79
CA ALA A 96 11.63 0.40 4.23
C ALA A 96 11.18 1.82 3.85
N LEU A 97 9.95 1.98 3.35
CA LEU A 97 9.37 3.29 3.01
C LEU A 97 9.15 4.18 4.24
N ARG A 98 8.87 3.58 5.40
CA ARG A 98 8.65 4.27 6.68
C ARG A 98 9.93 4.49 7.49
N ASP A 99 11.03 3.81 7.13
CA ASP A 99 12.27 3.90 7.89
C ASP A 99 12.94 5.26 7.67
N GLU A 100 13.31 5.93 8.77
CA GLU A 100 14.01 7.21 8.72
C GLU A 100 15.37 7.09 8.02
N LYS A 101 16.01 5.91 8.09
CA LYS A 101 17.26 5.60 7.41
C LYS A 101 17.01 5.35 5.92
N ARG A 102 16.94 6.44 5.16
CA ARG A 102 16.65 6.43 3.70
C ARG A 102 17.57 5.52 2.87
N GLN A 103 18.77 5.18 3.37
CA GLN A 103 19.65 4.21 2.71
C GLN A 103 19.05 2.80 2.62
N LEU A 104 18.19 2.42 3.57
CA LEU A 104 17.53 1.10 3.58
C LEU A 104 16.48 0.96 2.47
N LEU A 105 16.02 2.08 1.92
CA LEU A 105 15.07 2.06 0.80
C LEU A 105 15.76 1.95 -0.55
N LYS A 106 17.04 2.33 -0.67
CA LYS A 106 17.76 2.35 -1.97
C LYS A 106 17.70 1.01 -2.73
N PRO A 107 17.87 -0.17 -2.09
CA PRO A 107 17.76 -1.46 -2.78
C PRO A 107 16.38 -1.71 -3.40
N TRP A 108 15.33 -1.00 -2.95
CA TRP A 108 13.97 -1.11 -3.46
C TRP A 108 13.67 -0.15 -4.60
N PHE A 109 14.55 0.80 -4.92
CA PHE A 109 14.25 1.86 -5.91
C PHE A 109 13.98 1.31 -7.31
N ALA A 110 14.71 0.27 -7.74
CA ALA A 110 14.48 -0.34 -9.04
C ALA A 110 13.09 -1.01 -9.10
N PHE A 111 12.69 -1.72 -8.05
CA PHE A 111 11.35 -2.31 -7.95
C PHE A 111 10.27 -1.22 -7.90
N LEU A 112 10.46 -0.20 -7.07
CA LEU A 112 9.55 0.95 -6.99
C LEU A 112 9.39 1.66 -8.33
N LYS A 113 10.47 1.81 -9.11
CA LYS A 113 10.38 2.42 -10.44
C LYS A 113 9.48 1.60 -11.36
N LEU A 114 9.67 0.28 -11.44
CA LEU A 114 8.82 -0.60 -12.25
C LEU A 114 7.37 -0.60 -11.77
N PHE A 115 7.16 -0.76 -10.46
CA PHE A 115 5.84 -0.84 -9.85
C PHE A 115 5.06 0.48 -10.00
N LEU A 116 5.65 1.63 -9.71
CA LEU A 116 4.99 2.93 -9.84
C LEU A 116 4.72 3.29 -11.30
N THR A 117 5.64 2.93 -12.22
CA THR A 117 5.40 3.07 -13.67
C THR A 117 4.19 2.24 -14.12
N ALA A 118 4.04 1.02 -13.60
CA ALA A 118 2.87 0.18 -13.87
C ALA A 118 1.57 0.83 -13.35
N LEU A 119 1.59 1.33 -12.11
CA LEU A 119 0.43 1.99 -11.51
C LEU A 119 0.03 3.28 -12.23
N GLU A 120 0.99 4.06 -12.74
CA GLU A 120 0.71 5.30 -13.47
C GLU A 120 -0.07 5.05 -14.76
N LYS A 121 0.21 3.95 -15.46
CA LYS A 121 -0.49 3.53 -16.69
C LYS A 121 -1.94 3.10 -16.46
N LEU A 122 -2.31 2.76 -15.22
CA LEU A 122 -3.67 2.40 -14.88
C LEU A 122 -4.56 3.65 -14.77
N PRO A 123 -5.83 3.56 -15.21
CA PRO A 123 -6.78 4.65 -15.03
C PRO A 123 -6.96 4.99 -13.56
N SER A 124 -7.16 6.26 -13.28
CA SER A 124 -7.45 6.72 -11.91
C SER A 124 -8.85 6.30 -11.50
N PHE A 125 -8.94 5.68 -10.32
CA PHE A 125 -10.17 5.37 -9.61
C PHE A 125 -10.55 6.56 -8.73
N ASN A 126 -11.76 7.06 -8.93
CA ASN A 126 -12.40 8.05 -8.07
C ASN A 126 -13.55 7.39 -7.31
N GLY A 127 -13.47 7.39 -5.99
CA GLY A 127 -14.48 6.76 -5.14
C GLY A 127 -14.02 6.61 -3.69
N THR A 128 -14.79 5.85 -2.93
CA THR A 128 -14.46 5.53 -1.53
C THR A 128 -13.74 4.20 -1.45
N VAL A 129 -12.69 4.14 -0.64
CA VAL A 129 -11.95 2.93 -0.31
C VAL A 129 -11.80 2.81 1.21
N TRP A 130 -11.61 1.58 1.67
CA TRP A 130 -11.51 1.24 3.08
C TRP A 130 -10.15 0.63 3.40
N ARG A 131 -9.55 1.07 4.52
CA ARG A 131 -8.30 0.52 5.06
C ARG A 131 -8.40 0.43 6.58
N GLY A 132 -7.96 -0.68 7.12
CA GLY A 132 -7.94 -0.96 8.54
C GLY A 132 -6.56 -0.83 9.16
N VAL A 133 -6.50 -0.66 10.48
CA VAL A 133 -5.28 -0.76 11.30
C VAL A 133 -5.65 -1.34 12.65
N SER A 134 -5.02 -2.44 13.06
CA SER A 134 -5.28 -3.11 14.33
C SER A 134 -4.55 -2.42 15.49
N GLY A 135 -5.11 -2.52 16.69
CA GLY A 135 -4.44 -2.27 17.97
C GLY A 135 -4.52 -0.84 18.52
N ASP A 136 -4.04 0.16 17.77
CA ASP A 136 -3.87 1.52 18.29
C ASP A 136 -5.05 2.43 17.90
N ILE A 137 -5.82 2.90 18.89
CA ILE A 137 -6.89 3.90 18.69
C ILE A 137 -6.60 5.21 19.44
N ASP A 138 -5.46 5.31 20.11
CA ASP A 138 -5.09 6.47 20.93
C ASP A 138 -4.44 7.58 20.06
N SER A 139 -4.48 7.38 18.75
CA SER A 139 -4.01 8.28 17.72
C SER A 139 -4.94 9.48 17.54
N ASN A 140 -4.38 10.69 17.68
CA ASN A 140 -5.12 11.93 17.50
C ASN A 140 -5.16 12.35 16.03
N PHE A 141 -6.31 12.18 15.38
CA PHE A 141 -6.59 12.69 14.04
C PHE A 141 -7.28 14.05 14.13
N ALA A 142 -6.48 15.11 14.24
CA ALA A 142 -7.02 16.47 14.31
C ALA A 142 -7.81 16.81 13.03
N ASN A 143 -9.03 17.31 13.21
CA ASN A 143 -9.89 17.73 12.10
C ASN A 143 -9.17 18.78 11.22
N ASN A 144 -9.33 18.68 9.91
CA ASN A 144 -8.64 19.47 8.88
C ASN A 144 -7.11 19.35 8.85
N SER A 145 -6.51 18.43 9.61
CA SER A 145 -5.08 18.13 9.45
C SER A 145 -4.84 17.42 8.11
N VAL A 146 -3.74 17.78 7.44
CA VAL A 146 -3.30 17.15 6.20
C VAL A 146 -2.06 16.33 6.48
N GLN A 147 -2.09 15.06 6.07
CA GLN A 147 -1.00 14.10 6.20
C GLN A 147 -0.55 13.69 4.80
N THR A 148 0.74 13.37 4.63
CA THR A 148 1.26 12.82 3.37
C THR A 148 1.64 11.37 3.61
N TRP A 149 0.98 10.45 2.91
CA TRP A 149 1.24 9.02 3.06
C TRP A 149 2.32 8.59 2.08
N TRP A 150 3.52 8.30 2.60
CA TRP A 150 4.69 7.93 1.79
C TRP A 150 4.86 6.42 1.58
N SER A 151 4.13 5.58 2.30
CA SER A 151 4.05 4.15 2.04
C SER A 151 3.13 3.83 0.85
N VAL A 152 3.22 2.61 0.31
CA VAL A 152 2.21 2.12 -0.62
C VAL A 152 1.01 1.65 0.21
N ASN A 153 -0.15 2.25 -0.02
CA ASN A 153 -1.32 2.02 0.82
C ASN A 153 -2.35 1.15 0.08
N SER A 154 -2.37 -0.13 0.43
CA SER A 154 -3.39 -1.07 -0.04
C SER A 154 -4.72 -0.80 0.67
N CYS A 155 -5.75 -0.55 -0.13
CA CYS A 155 -7.13 -0.31 0.31
C CYS A 155 -8.07 -1.24 -0.47
N SER A 156 -9.27 -1.49 0.04
CA SER A 156 -10.29 -2.26 -0.68
C SER A 156 -11.46 -1.35 -1.09
N LYS A 157 -12.14 -1.67 -2.19
CA LYS A 157 -13.49 -1.14 -2.51
C LYS A 157 -14.61 -1.92 -1.83
N ASP A 158 -14.29 -3.06 -1.23
CA ASP A 158 -15.28 -3.90 -0.54
C ASP A 158 -15.28 -3.55 0.95
N THR A 159 -16.45 -3.26 1.48
CA THR A 159 -16.64 -3.02 2.92
C THR A 159 -16.37 -4.28 3.75
N LYS A 160 -16.25 -5.47 3.16
CA LYS A 160 -15.87 -6.69 3.90
C LYS A 160 -14.56 -6.56 4.67
N VAL A 161 -13.64 -5.67 4.27
CA VAL A 161 -12.45 -5.38 5.07
C VAL A 161 -12.80 -4.88 6.48
N THR A 162 -13.99 -4.30 6.66
CA THR A 162 -14.51 -3.87 7.97
C THR A 162 -14.89 -5.03 8.87
N GLU A 163 -15.14 -6.23 8.33
CA GLU A 163 -15.46 -7.42 9.12
C GLU A 163 -14.31 -7.82 10.05
N ALA A 164 -13.06 -7.54 9.65
CA ALA A 164 -11.87 -7.77 10.47
C ALA A 164 -11.85 -6.92 11.76
N PHE A 165 -12.70 -5.90 11.86
CA PHE A 165 -12.82 -4.99 13.01
C PHE A 165 -14.04 -5.28 13.87
N VAL A 166 -14.79 -6.35 13.60
CA VAL A 166 -15.93 -6.76 14.43
C VAL A 166 -15.41 -7.38 15.73
N GLY A 167 -15.53 -6.64 16.83
CA GLY A 167 -15.11 -7.08 18.16
C GLY A 167 -13.61 -6.90 18.45
N GLU A 168 -12.86 -6.35 17.50
CA GLU A 168 -11.42 -6.08 17.61
C GLU A 168 -11.16 -4.58 17.82
N LYS A 169 -10.05 -4.27 18.48
CA LYS A 169 -9.60 -2.88 18.67
C LYS A 169 -8.84 -2.41 17.43
N GLY A 170 -9.19 -1.26 16.86
CA GLY A 170 -8.47 -0.71 15.71
C GLY A 170 -9.06 0.58 15.12
N VAL A 171 -8.41 1.07 14.06
CA VAL A 171 -8.83 2.23 13.26
C VAL A 171 -9.31 1.75 11.90
N LEU A 172 -10.49 2.21 11.50
CA LEU A 172 -10.99 2.06 10.15
C LEU A 172 -10.95 3.41 9.44
N PHE A 173 -10.14 3.50 8.40
CA PHE A 173 -10.11 4.63 7.49
C PHE A 173 -11.16 4.46 6.39
N VAL A 174 -12.00 5.48 6.25
CA VAL A 174 -12.90 5.65 5.11
C VAL A 174 -12.32 6.78 4.27
N ILE A 175 -11.78 6.45 3.10
CA ILE A 175 -10.95 7.36 2.32
C ILE A 175 -11.64 7.65 0.99
N LYS A 176 -11.95 8.92 0.73
CA LYS A 176 -12.38 9.36 -0.59
C LYS A 176 -11.16 9.72 -1.42
N VAL A 177 -10.92 8.94 -2.48
CA VAL A 177 -9.76 9.09 -3.38
C VAL A 177 -10.21 9.59 -4.75
N MET A 178 -9.35 10.36 -5.40
CA MET A 178 -9.49 10.82 -6.79
C MET A 178 -8.52 10.10 -7.72
N HIS A 179 -7.34 9.72 -7.22
CA HIS A 179 -6.26 9.14 -8.00
C HIS A 179 -5.85 7.73 -7.52
N GLY A 180 -6.77 7.01 -6.86
CA GLY A 180 -6.54 5.61 -6.50
C GLY A 180 -6.24 4.76 -7.73
N LYS A 181 -5.43 3.72 -7.59
CA LYS A 181 -5.07 2.82 -8.69
C LYS A 181 -5.71 1.46 -8.46
N ASP A 182 -6.79 1.18 -9.19
CA ASP A 182 -7.47 -0.12 -9.12
C ASP A 182 -6.59 -1.21 -9.74
N ILE A 183 -6.13 -2.13 -8.90
CA ILE A 183 -5.28 -3.24 -9.32
C ILE A 183 -6.02 -4.59 -9.26
N SER A 184 -7.34 -4.59 -9.11
CA SER A 184 -8.12 -5.82 -8.92
C SER A 184 -7.86 -6.88 -10.01
N ALA A 185 -7.71 -6.45 -11.27
CA ALA A 185 -7.45 -7.33 -12.41
C ALA A 185 -5.99 -7.82 -12.53
N TYR A 186 -5.09 -7.32 -11.69
CA TYR A 186 -3.64 -7.57 -11.69
C TYR A 186 -3.15 -8.17 -10.36
N SER A 187 -3.99 -8.14 -9.34
CA SER A 187 -3.69 -8.63 -7.99
C SER A 187 -3.70 -10.16 -7.93
N ALA A 188 -2.86 -10.71 -7.06
CA ALA A 188 -2.82 -12.12 -6.69
C ALA A 188 -4.11 -12.57 -5.97
N ILE A 189 -4.90 -11.62 -5.46
CA ILE A 189 -6.15 -11.89 -4.73
C ILE A 189 -7.25 -10.97 -5.27
N GLN A 190 -7.77 -11.31 -6.45
CA GLN A 190 -8.72 -10.48 -7.19
C GLN A 190 -10.01 -10.17 -6.41
N SER A 191 -10.44 -11.08 -5.53
CA SER A 191 -11.64 -10.90 -4.70
C SER A 191 -11.54 -9.75 -3.71
N GLU A 192 -10.32 -9.27 -3.40
CA GLU A 192 -10.10 -8.17 -2.47
C GLU A 192 -10.46 -6.80 -3.05
N GLN A 193 -10.72 -6.71 -4.36
CA GLN A 193 -11.07 -5.46 -5.06
C GLN A 193 -10.12 -4.31 -4.72
N GLU A 194 -8.82 -4.61 -4.75
CA GLU A 194 -7.77 -3.77 -4.21
C GLU A 194 -7.53 -2.50 -5.04
N VAL A 195 -7.42 -1.38 -4.33
CA VAL A 195 -7.04 -0.07 -4.85
C VAL A 195 -5.82 0.42 -4.07
N ILE A 196 -4.79 0.83 -4.81
CA ILE A 196 -3.57 1.41 -4.24
C ILE A 196 -3.71 2.92 -4.17
N ILE A 197 -3.46 3.47 -2.99
CA ILE A 197 -3.08 4.88 -2.81
C ILE A 197 -1.56 4.94 -2.90
N VAL A 198 -1.06 5.69 -3.90
CA VAL A 198 0.38 5.76 -4.18
C VAL A 198 1.13 6.57 -3.11
N PRO A 199 2.43 6.29 -2.88
CA PRO A 199 3.30 7.13 -2.06
C PRO A 199 3.18 8.62 -2.41
N GLY A 200 3.29 9.51 -1.43
CA GLY A 200 3.20 10.95 -1.62
C GLY A 200 1.78 11.51 -1.71
N THR A 201 0.74 10.67 -1.61
CA THR A 201 -0.65 11.13 -1.60
C THR A 201 -0.93 11.95 -0.34
N ARG A 202 -1.54 13.13 -0.52
CA ARG A 202 -1.95 14.01 0.58
C ARG A 202 -3.39 13.74 0.95
N LEU A 203 -3.66 13.42 2.20
CA LEU A 203 -4.99 13.12 2.73
C LEU A 203 -5.34 14.11 3.85
N CYS A 204 -6.53 14.68 3.79
CA CYS A 204 -7.08 15.59 4.78
C CYS A 204 -8.11 14.87 5.66
N VAL A 205 -8.02 15.03 6.98
CA VAL A 205 -9.03 14.55 7.92
C VAL A 205 -10.26 15.46 7.82
N LYS A 206 -11.43 14.91 7.44
CA LYS A 206 -12.64 15.71 7.15
C LYS A 206 -13.70 15.70 8.26
N SER A 207 -13.54 14.91 9.31
CA SER A 207 -14.49 14.89 10.42
C SER A 207 -13.82 14.56 11.74
N ASP A 208 -14.51 14.87 12.83
CA ASP A 208 -14.18 14.30 14.13
C ASP A 208 -14.32 12.77 14.05
N SER A 209 -13.37 12.07 14.63
CA SER A 209 -13.34 10.61 14.61
C SER A 209 -14.49 10.04 15.43
N PHE A 210 -15.21 9.05 14.89
CA PHE A 210 -16.27 8.38 15.64
C PHE A 210 -15.69 7.19 16.39
N ASN A 211 -15.75 7.22 17.72
CA ASN A 211 -15.30 6.13 18.57
C ASN A 211 -16.48 5.25 18.97
N PHE A 212 -16.50 4.00 18.49
CA PHE A 212 -17.50 3.01 18.84
C PHE A 212 -17.00 2.14 20.00
N ILE A 213 -17.59 2.34 21.18
CA ILE A 213 -17.41 1.51 22.39
C ILE A 213 -15.93 1.41 22.85
N GLY A 214 -15.06 2.35 22.45
CA GLY A 214 -13.64 2.30 22.80
C GLY A 214 -12.87 1.18 22.08
N LEU A 215 -13.45 0.56 21.05
CA LEU A 215 -12.84 -0.52 20.29
C LEU A 215 -12.50 -0.05 18.87
N LEU A 216 -13.44 0.62 18.20
CA LEU A 216 -13.26 1.02 16.80
C LEU A 216 -13.25 2.53 16.67
N LEU A 217 -12.18 3.07 16.09
CA LEU A 217 -12.07 4.45 15.67
C LEU A 217 -12.32 4.55 14.17
N ILE A 218 -13.36 5.29 13.74
CA ILE A 218 -13.59 5.55 12.32
C ILE A 218 -13.05 6.93 11.97
N VAL A 219 -12.16 6.97 10.99
CA VAL A 219 -11.50 8.20 10.52
C VAL A 219 -11.84 8.43 9.06
N TYR A 220 -12.40 9.61 8.78
CA TYR A 220 -12.76 10.01 7.42
C TYR A 220 -11.66 10.87 6.81
N LEU A 221 -11.13 10.40 5.68
CA LEU A 221 -10.07 11.06 4.93
C LEU A 221 -10.58 11.41 3.53
N GLU A 222 -10.12 12.53 3.01
CA GLU A 222 -10.31 12.90 1.60
C GLU A 222 -8.97 13.28 0.99
N GLU A 223 -8.71 12.75 -0.20
CA GLU A 223 -7.53 13.10 -0.98
C GLU A 223 -7.57 14.58 -1.36
N GLU A 224 -6.49 15.29 -1.05
CA GLU A 224 -6.31 16.67 -1.48
C GLU A 224 -5.99 16.69 -2.98
N PRO A 225 -6.57 17.62 -3.76
CA PRO A 225 -6.21 17.78 -5.16
C PRO A 225 -4.71 17.95 -5.33
N LEU A 226 -4.17 17.43 -6.44
CA LEU A 226 -2.79 17.67 -6.81
C LEU A 226 -2.58 19.19 -6.92
N SER A 227 -1.72 19.74 -6.07
CA SER A 227 -1.25 21.12 -6.25
C SER A 227 -0.37 21.18 -7.50
N ASN A 228 -0.32 22.33 -8.18
CA ASN A 228 0.54 22.58 -9.35
C ASN A 228 2.05 22.28 -9.15
N GLN A 229 2.48 21.97 -7.93
CA GLN A 229 3.77 21.33 -7.63
C GLN A 229 3.64 19.81 -7.79
N HIS A 230 3.62 19.34 -9.03
CA HIS A 230 3.60 17.91 -9.32
C HIS A 230 4.83 17.20 -8.72
N ILE A 231 4.60 16.15 -7.95
CA ILE A 231 5.52 15.01 -7.93
C ILE A 231 5.13 14.20 -9.17
N GLN A 232 5.80 14.45 -10.29
CA GLN A 232 5.73 13.53 -11.44
C GLN A 232 6.49 12.26 -11.04
N TRP A 233 5.91 11.08 -11.29
CA TRP A 233 6.51 9.80 -10.90
C TRP A 233 7.50 9.26 -11.96
#